data_AF-A0A2V8FF79-F1
#
_entry.id   AF-A0A2V8FF79-F1
#
_cell.length_a   1.000
_cell.length_b   1.000
_cell.length_c   1.000
_cell.angle_alpha   90.00
_cell.angle_beta   90.00
_cell.angle_gamma   90.00
#
_symmetry.space_group_name_H-M   'P 1'
#
loop_
_entity.id
_entity.type
_entity.pdbx_description
1 polymer ?
#
loop_
_entity_poly.entity_id
_entity_poly.type
_entity_poly.pdbx_seq_one_letter_code
_entity_poly.pdbx_strand_id
1 'polypeptide(L)' 'MDNVAFGTHDGIDRPRPIHDILLPIMGTPLVDNGYYEDVAQLAAKLKRWEFMVSWSVLRIPEGTATRFTALATF' A
#
# COMPACT_ATOMS: atom_id res chain seq x y z
N MET A 1 -7.29 -34.49 -15.86
CA MET A 1 -8.19 -33.82 -14.90
C MET A 1 -7.47 -32.57 -14.44
N ASP A 2 -7.67 -31.55 -15.26
CA ASP A 2 -7.74 -30.13 -15.01
C ASP A 2 -6.58 -29.47 -14.25
N ASN A 3 -5.70 -28.87 -15.04
CA ASN A 3 -4.99 -27.64 -14.66
C ASN A 3 -6.04 -26.70 -14.05
N VAL A 4 -5.96 -26.49 -12.74
CA VAL A 4 -6.66 -25.40 -12.08
C VAL A 4 -6.01 -24.12 -12.59
N ALA A 5 -6.53 -23.63 -13.72
CA ALA A 5 -6.28 -22.29 -14.19
C ALA A 5 -6.74 -21.37 -13.06
N PHE A 6 -5.79 -20.78 -12.34
CA PHE A 6 -6.04 -19.58 -11.56
C PHE A 6 -6.69 -18.59 -12.52
N GLY A 7 -7.97 -18.31 -12.25
CA GLY A 7 -8.89 -17.72 -13.20
C GLY A 7 -8.38 -16.41 -13.79
N THR A 8 -8.74 -16.22 -15.06
CA THR A 8 -8.59 -15.00 -15.86
C THR A 8 -9.51 -13.88 -15.39
N HIS A 9 -9.47 -13.56 -14.11
CA HIS A 9 -10.22 -12.45 -13.53
C HIS A 9 -9.24 -11.62 -12.67
N ASP A 10 -9.14 -10.32 -12.98
CA ASP A 10 -8.61 -9.28 -12.10
C ASP A 10 -7.08 -9.02 -12.13
N GLY A 11 -6.51 -8.61 -13.27
CA GLY A 11 -5.25 -7.82 -13.30
C GLY A 11 -3.99 -8.43 -12.65
N ILE A 12 -3.96 -9.75 -12.43
CA ILE A 12 -2.88 -10.53 -11.76
C ILE A 12 -2.11 -11.42 -12.75
N ASP A 13 -2.09 -11.10 -14.05
CA ASP A 13 -1.48 -11.96 -15.08
C ASP A 13 0.07 -11.91 -15.14
N ARG A 14 0.72 -11.27 -14.17
CA ARG A 14 2.19 -11.21 -14.06
C ARG A 14 2.62 -11.45 -12.61
N PRO A 15 3.71 -12.20 -12.38
CA PRO A 15 4.25 -12.38 -11.03
C PRO A 15 4.59 -11.01 -10.44
N ARG A 16 4.05 -10.72 -9.25
CA ARG A 16 4.34 -9.51 -8.48
C ARG A 16 4.86 -9.91 -7.12
N PRO A 17 6.11 -10.42 -7.01
CA PRO A 17 6.60 -11.06 -5.80
C PRO A 17 6.44 -10.19 -4.54
N ILE A 18 6.64 -8.87 -4.68
CA ILE A 18 6.44 -7.92 -3.59
C ILE A 18 4.97 -7.87 -3.14
N HIS A 19 4.02 -7.83 -4.08
CA HIS A 19 2.59 -7.82 -3.74
C HIS A 19 2.15 -9.18 -3.19
N ASP A 20 2.61 -10.27 -3.79
CA ASP A 20 2.25 -11.63 -3.42
C ASP A 20 2.76 -11.98 -2.01
N ILE A 21 3.91 -11.44 -1.60
CA ILE A 21 4.44 -11.63 -0.25
C ILE A 21 3.79 -10.65 0.74
N LEU A 22 3.74 -9.35 0.43
CA LEU A 22 3.29 -8.36 1.41
C LEU A 22 1.79 -8.47 1.69
N LEU A 23 0.94 -8.58 0.67
CA LEU A 23 -0.51 -8.53 0.84
C LEU A 23 -1.10 -9.83 1.41
N PRO A 24 -1.13 -10.98 0.70
CA PRO A 24 -1.83 -12.16 1.18
C PRO A 24 -1.00 -13.01 2.18
N ILE A 25 0.34 -13.03 2.10
CA ILE A 25 1.17 -13.87 2.98
C ILE A 25 1.43 -13.16 4.31
N MET A 26 1.86 -11.90 4.28
CA MET A 26 2.23 -11.15 5.49
C MET A 26 1.11 -10.26 6.04
N GLY A 27 -0.01 -10.09 5.31
CA GLY A 27 -1.10 -9.22 5.75
C GLY A 27 -0.69 -7.74 5.85
N THR A 28 0.36 -7.34 5.13
CA THR A 28 0.95 -6.00 5.18
C THR A 28 0.33 -5.13 4.09
N PRO A 29 -0.37 -4.03 4.45
CA PRO A 29 -1.00 -3.14 3.46
C PRO A 29 0.06 -2.37 2.64
N LEU A 30 -0.28 -2.06 1.39
CA LEU A 30 0.59 -1.30 0.47
C LEU A 30 -0.03 0.04 0.08
N VAL A 31 0.85 1.01 -0.19
CA VAL A 31 0.52 2.34 -0.70
C VAL A 31 1.31 2.57 -1.99
N ASP A 32 0.59 2.71 -3.12
CA ASP A 32 1.24 2.84 -4.43
C ASP A 32 1.46 4.30 -4.85
N ASN A 33 0.63 5.23 -4.37
CA ASN A 33 0.58 6.62 -4.84
C ASN A 33 0.60 7.64 -3.70
N GLY A 34 1.55 7.52 -2.78
CA GLY A 34 1.73 8.50 -1.70
C GLY A 34 2.36 9.82 -2.21
N TYR A 35 1.92 10.94 -1.64
CA TYR A 35 2.51 12.25 -1.87
C TYR A 35 3.54 12.54 -0.77
N TYR A 36 4.82 12.60 -1.12
CA TYR A 36 5.92 12.67 -0.15
C TYR A 36 6.77 13.94 -0.21
N GLU A 37 6.50 14.86 -1.13
CA GLU A 37 7.35 16.04 -1.37
C GLU A 37 7.47 16.92 -0.12
N ASP A 38 6.33 17.32 0.46
CA ASP A 38 6.30 18.21 1.62
C ASP A 38 6.96 17.60 2.86
N VAL A 39 6.72 16.29 3.10
CA VAL A 39 7.32 15.59 4.24
C VAL A 39 8.83 15.38 4.04
N ALA A 40 9.29 15.15 2.81
CA ALA A 40 10.71 15.04 2.51
C ALA A 40 11.44 16.37 2.75
N GLN A 41 10.86 17.49 2.30
CA GLN A 41 11.41 18.82 2.53
C GLN A 41 11.49 19.16 4.04
N LEU A 42 10.43 18.87 4.78
CA LEU A 42 10.39 19.13 6.23
C LEU A 42 11.35 18.23 7.01
N ALA A 43 11.39 16.92 6.70
CA ALA A 43 12.31 15.97 7.32
C ALA A 43 13.77 16.36 7.12
N ALA A 44 14.12 16.80 5.89
CA ALA A 44 15.45 17.28 5.57
C ALA A 44 15.81 18.55 6.37
N LYS A 45 14.90 19.53 6.46
CA LYS A 45 15.08 20.76 7.25
C LYS A 45 15.29 20.46 8.75
N LEU A 46 14.52 19.53 9.29
CA LEU A 46 14.59 19.15 10.72
C LEU A 46 15.72 18.16 11.02
N LYS A 47 16.38 17.61 9.99
CA LYS A 47 17.32 16.48 10.10
C LYS A 47 16.71 15.30 10.86
N ARG A 48 15.41 15.04 10.67
CA ARG A 48 14.67 13.99 11.35
C ARG A 48 13.77 13.26 10.36
N TRP A 49 14.05 11.99 10.15
CA TRP A 49 13.33 11.11 9.20
C TRP A 49 12.31 10.20 9.88
N GLU A 50 12.27 10.22 11.21
CA GLU A 50 11.32 9.46 12.01
C GLU A 50 10.24 10.41 12.52
N PHE A 51 8.99 10.07 12.22
CA PHE A 51 7.81 10.83 12.60
C PHE A 51 6.63 9.88 12.75
N MET A 52 5.61 10.31 13.49
CA MET A 52 4.38 9.54 13.62
C MET A 52 3.57 9.66 12.32
N VAL A 53 3.09 8.54 11.80
CA VAL A 53 2.18 8.52 10.66
C VAL A 53 0.78 8.17 11.15
N SER A 54 -0.11 9.16 11.16
CA SER A 54 -1.54 8.93 11.28
C SER A 54 -2.09 8.63 9.89
N TRP A 55 -2.85 7.56 9.74
CA TRP A 55 -3.49 7.25 8.47
C TRP A 55 -4.90 6.70 8.68
N SER A 56 -5.74 6.91 7.69
CA SER A 56 -7.10 6.38 7.66
C SER A 56 -7.45 5.88 6.26
N VAL A 57 -8.37 4.93 6.21
CA VAL A 57 -8.88 4.32 4.98
C VAL A 57 -10.39 4.20 5.06
N LEU A 58 -11.06 4.30 3.92
CA LEU A 58 -12.48 4.03 3.83
C LEU A 58 -12.72 2.53 3.67
N ARG A 59 -13.53 1.91 4.52
CA ARG A 59 -13.96 0.52 4.31
C ARG A 59 -14.94 0.46 3.14
N ILE A 60 -14.58 -0.29 2.10
CA ILE A 60 -15.45 -0.61 0.97
C ILE A 60 -15.81 -2.10 1.08
N PRO A 61 -17.09 -2.48 1.26
CA PRO A 61 -17.49 -3.89 1.28
C PRO A 61 -17.02 -4.60 0.01
N GLU A 62 -16.42 -5.79 0.18
CA GLU A 62 -15.79 -6.57 -0.91
C GLU A 62 -14.69 -5.84 -1.71
N GLY A 63 -14.23 -4.68 -1.24
CA GLY A 63 -13.19 -3.90 -1.89
C GLY A 63 -11.80 -4.50 -1.65
N THR A 64 -11.01 -4.62 -2.72
CA THR A 64 -9.61 -5.09 -2.66
C THR A 64 -8.60 -3.98 -2.41
N ALA A 65 -9.03 -2.71 -2.59
CA ALA A 65 -8.24 -1.51 -2.32
C ALA A 65 -9.17 -0.33 -1.99
N THR A 66 -8.63 0.72 -1.38
CA THR A 66 -9.39 1.92 -1.03
C THR A 66 -8.50 3.16 -1.03
N ARG A 67 -9.14 4.33 -1.09
CA ARG A 67 -8.44 5.60 -0.88
C ARG A 67 -7.96 5.68 0.57
N PHE A 68 -6.75 6.18 0.75
CA PHE A 68 -6.17 6.45 2.05
C PHE A 68 -5.89 7.94 2.20
N THR A 69 -5.81 8.40 3.44
CA THR A 69 -5.27 9.71 3.79
C THR A 69 -4.24 9.49 4.88
N ALA A 70 -3.10 10.17 4.79
CA ALA A 70 -2.05 10.08 5.78
C ALA A 70 -1.53 11.46 6.14
N LEU A 71 -1.09 11.60 7.39
CA LEU A 71 -0.48 12.80 7.93
C LEU A 71 0.78 12.41 8.70
N ALA A 72 1.88 13.09 8.38
CA ALA A 72 3.10 13.04 9.17
C ALA A 72 3.01 14.03 10.35
N THR A 73 3.32 13.57 11.56
CA THR A 73 3.44 14.40 12.76
C THR A 73 4.86 14.26 13.29
N PHE A 74 5.61 15.37 13.23
CA PHE A 74 6.96 15.49 13.78
C PHE A 74 6.86 15.89 15.25
#